data_AF-A0A3P6S0P1-F1
#
_entry.id   AF-A0A3P6S0P1-F1
#
_cell.length_a   1.000
_cell.length_b   1.000
_cell.length_c   1.000
_cell.angle_alpha   90.00
_cell.angle_beta   90.00
_cell.angle_gamma   90.00
#
_symmetry.space_group_name_H-M   'P 1'
#
loop_
_entity.id
_entity.type
_entity.pdbx_description
1 polymer ?
#
loop_
_entity_poly.entity_id
_entity_poly.type
_entity_poly.pdbx_seq_one_letter_code
_entity_poly.pdbx_strand_id
1 'polypeptide(L)'
;MSKRKLTWFVNEGHVEGWDDPRFPTVRGVMRRGMTVEGLRQFIIAQGGSRSVVMMEWDKIWSFNKKVIDPVAPRYTALDCASLVPVFISTPVTVEEVQVPLHPKSVGSKPIWRSAKLLVEQADAREMKSGDTVTFVNWGNIKISSVERDKETVTQIYAVLDLANQDFKKTMKVTWIAEAEAPSAALIPVVTVDYDHIISKAIIAKEDDWKNYINYDSVVSSHSYGVSAQRLTTSVMLVRLF
;
A
#
# COMPACT_ATOMS: atom_id res chain seq x y z
N MET A 1 24.20 3.27 -12.99
CA MET A 1 24.43 1.94 -13.63
C MET A 1 24.88 2.13 -15.07
N SER A 2 25.82 1.31 -15.57
CA SER A 2 26.27 1.39 -16.97
C SER A 2 25.38 0.57 -17.91
N LYS A 3 25.33 0.92 -19.20
CA LYS A 3 24.56 0.18 -20.22
C LYS A 3 24.92 -1.31 -20.25
N ARG A 4 26.22 -1.63 -20.18
CA ARG A 4 26.72 -3.02 -20.14
C ARG A 4 26.11 -3.82 -18.98
N LYS A 5 25.98 -3.20 -17.80
CA LYS A 5 25.41 -3.82 -16.61
C LYS A 5 23.91 -4.07 -16.76
N LEU A 6 23.17 -3.10 -17.30
CA LEU A 6 21.74 -3.27 -17.60
C LEU A 6 21.49 -4.37 -18.63
N THR A 7 22.29 -4.41 -19.70
CA THR A 7 22.21 -5.47 -20.72
C THR A 7 22.43 -6.85 -20.13
N TRP A 8 23.38 -7.00 -19.19
CA TRP A 8 23.60 -8.27 -18.51
C TRP A 8 22.36 -8.72 -17.73
N PHE A 9 21.73 -7.83 -16.94
CA PHE A 9 20.52 -8.19 -16.19
C PHE A 9 19.38 -8.68 -17.09
N VAL A 10 19.22 -8.07 -18.27
CA VAL A 10 18.22 -8.49 -19.26
C VAL A 10 18.61 -9.86 -19.86
N ASN A 11 19.86 -10.03 -20.29
CA ASN A 11 20.31 -11.25 -20.95
C ASN A 11 20.28 -12.48 -20.03
N GLU A 12 20.60 -12.31 -18.75
CA GLU A 12 20.57 -13.40 -17.75
C GLU A 12 19.17 -13.62 -17.15
N GLY A 13 18.15 -12.86 -17.58
CA GLY A 13 16.77 -13.05 -17.12
C GLY A 13 16.51 -12.64 -15.65
N HIS A 14 17.36 -11.79 -15.07
CA HIS A 14 17.13 -11.24 -13.72
C HIS A 14 16.02 -10.17 -13.69
N VAL A 15 15.63 -9.66 -14.87
CA VAL A 15 14.53 -8.72 -15.06
C VAL A 15 13.67 -9.10 -16.25
N GLU A 16 12.44 -8.57 -16.30
CA GLU A 16 11.50 -8.84 -17.39
C GLU A 16 11.92 -8.21 -18.73
N GLY A 17 12.72 -7.14 -18.67
CA GLY A 17 13.16 -6.42 -19.86
C GLY A 17 13.62 -5.00 -19.57
N TRP A 18 13.72 -4.18 -20.62
CA TRP A 18 14.19 -2.80 -20.52
C TRP A 18 13.20 -1.83 -19.87
N ASP A 19 11.93 -2.21 -19.79
CA ASP A 19 10.87 -1.48 -19.12
C ASP A 19 10.48 -2.09 -17.77
N ASP A 20 11.32 -2.97 -17.21
CA ASP A 20 11.14 -3.49 -15.86
C ASP A 20 11.02 -2.32 -14.84
N PRO A 21 10.03 -2.32 -13.93
CA PRO A 21 9.83 -1.26 -12.94
C PRO A 21 11.02 -0.97 -12.02
N ARG A 22 11.94 -1.93 -11.87
CA ARG A 22 13.15 -1.78 -11.08
C ARG A 22 14.30 -1.14 -11.85
N PHE A 23 14.19 -1.01 -13.18
CA PHE A 23 15.24 -0.45 -14.03
C PHE A 23 15.28 1.08 -13.96
N PRO A 24 16.49 1.70 -13.98
CA PRO A 24 16.65 3.15 -14.03
C PRO A 24 16.50 3.69 -15.46
N THR A 25 15.58 3.12 -16.24
CA THR A 25 15.20 3.60 -17.58
C THR A 25 13.96 4.45 -17.48
N VAL A 26 13.76 5.39 -18.41
CA VAL A 26 12.52 6.19 -18.46
C VAL A 26 11.29 5.28 -18.53
N ARG A 27 11.35 4.22 -19.35
CA ARG A 27 10.24 3.25 -19.46
C ARG A 27 10.01 2.49 -18.15
N GLY A 28 11.06 2.04 -17.48
CA GLY A 28 10.97 1.32 -16.20
C GLY A 28 10.34 2.16 -15.10
N VAL A 29 10.86 3.38 -14.87
CA VAL A 29 10.29 4.25 -13.83
C VAL A 29 8.86 4.67 -14.14
N MET A 30 8.52 4.91 -15.42
CA MET A 30 7.14 5.23 -15.83
C MET A 30 6.20 4.04 -15.65
N ARG A 31 6.65 2.81 -15.95
CA ARG A 31 5.88 1.57 -15.68
C ARG A 31 5.68 1.36 -14.18
N ARG A 32 6.66 1.75 -13.36
CA ARG A 32 6.54 1.86 -11.89
C ARG A 32 5.68 3.04 -11.43
N GLY A 33 4.99 3.78 -12.30
CA GLY A 33 4.10 4.88 -11.90
C GLY A 33 4.81 6.21 -11.57
N MET A 34 6.03 6.43 -12.08
CA MET A 34 6.58 7.77 -12.20
C MET A 34 5.68 8.61 -13.11
N THR A 35 5.32 9.81 -12.67
CA THR A 35 4.63 10.80 -13.51
C THR A 35 5.64 11.64 -14.28
N VAL A 36 5.24 12.12 -15.47
CA VAL A 36 6.07 13.04 -16.27
C VAL A 36 6.41 14.30 -15.48
N GLU A 37 5.42 14.83 -14.74
CA GLU A 37 5.61 16.02 -13.91
C GLU A 37 6.58 15.75 -12.74
N GLY A 38 6.44 14.63 -12.03
CA GLY A 38 7.35 14.24 -10.96
C GLY A 38 8.79 14.10 -11.45
N LEU A 39 8.99 13.46 -12.61
CA LEU A 39 10.30 13.33 -13.25
C LEU A 39 10.87 14.69 -13.66
N ARG A 40 10.04 15.57 -14.23
CA ARG A 40 10.45 16.92 -14.64
C ARG A 40 10.89 17.75 -13.43
N GLN A 41 10.13 17.73 -12.35
CA GLN A 41 10.47 18.44 -11.12
C GLN A 41 11.78 17.95 -10.51
N PHE A 42 12.01 16.63 -10.52
CA PHE A 42 13.27 16.04 -10.10
C PHE A 42 14.47 16.54 -10.94
N ILE A 43 14.33 16.56 -12.27
CA ILE A 43 15.39 17.06 -13.18
C ILE A 43 15.65 18.54 -12.96
N ILE A 44 14.61 19.37 -12.85
CA ILE A 44 14.75 20.81 -12.58
C ILE A 44 15.46 21.04 -11.23
N ALA A 45 15.12 20.27 -10.21
CA ALA A 45 15.73 20.37 -8.88
C ALA A 45 17.22 19.99 -8.84
N GLN A 46 17.74 19.28 -9.85
CA GLN A 46 19.19 19.06 -9.97
C GLN A 46 19.94 20.32 -10.36
N GLY A 47 19.30 21.19 -11.14
CA GLY A 47 19.96 22.34 -11.75
C GLY A 47 21.05 21.94 -12.77
N GLY A 48 21.54 22.94 -13.50
CA GLY A 48 22.69 22.78 -14.39
C GLY A 48 23.99 23.02 -13.63
N SER A 49 24.58 21.99 -13.04
CA SER A 49 25.92 22.06 -12.43
C SER A 49 26.91 21.18 -13.19
N ARG A 50 28.19 21.58 -13.18
CA ARG A 50 29.29 20.73 -13.67
C ARG A 50 29.72 19.68 -12.64
N SER A 51 29.34 19.85 -11.38
CA SER A 51 29.64 18.90 -10.32
C SER A 51 28.74 17.69 -10.42
N VAL A 52 29.33 16.49 -10.37
CA VAL A 52 28.56 15.24 -10.29
C VAL A 52 27.96 15.14 -8.89
N VAL A 53 26.63 15.20 -8.81
CA VAL A 53 25.90 14.99 -7.56
C VAL A 53 25.41 13.55 -7.54
N MET A 54 25.92 12.77 -6.59
CA MET A 54 25.35 11.46 -6.26
C MET A 54 24.13 11.71 -5.38
N MET A 55 22.97 11.22 -5.81
CA MET A 55 21.74 11.32 -5.04
C MET A 55 21.16 9.95 -4.76
N GLU A 56 20.53 9.86 -3.59
CA GLU A 56 19.74 8.70 -3.22
C GLU A 56 18.56 8.51 -4.16
N TRP A 57 18.33 7.25 -4.49
CA TRP A 57 17.25 6.84 -5.39
C TRP A 57 15.88 7.31 -4.88
N ASP A 58 15.66 7.30 -3.57
CA ASP A 58 14.40 7.70 -2.92
C ASP A 58 13.98 9.13 -3.23
N LYS A 59 14.95 10.00 -3.55
CA LYS A 59 14.67 11.40 -3.84
C LYS A 59 13.78 11.55 -5.07
N ILE A 60 13.93 10.72 -6.11
CA ILE A 60 13.06 10.78 -7.30
C ILE A 60 11.60 10.48 -6.94
N TRP A 61 11.38 9.51 -6.05
CA TRP A 61 10.06 9.10 -5.60
C TRP A 61 9.42 10.15 -4.69
N SER A 62 10.24 10.90 -3.93
CA SER A 62 9.74 12.02 -3.11
C SER A 62 9.13 13.14 -3.96
N PHE A 63 9.71 13.45 -5.14
CA PHE A 63 9.12 14.40 -6.09
C PHE A 63 7.83 13.84 -6.70
N ASN A 64 7.84 12.57 -7.10
CA ASN A 64 6.66 11.93 -7.65
C ASN A 64 5.50 11.88 -6.64
N LYS A 65 5.78 11.58 -5.36
CA LYS A 65 4.79 11.56 -4.27
C LYS A 65 4.10 12.91 -4.11
N LYS A 66 4.82 14.03 -4.26
CA LYS A 66 4.22 15.38 -4.18
C LYS A 66 3.20 15.66 -5.29
N VAL A 67 3.42 15.08 -6.48
CA VAL A 67 2.51 15.20 -7.62
C VAL A 67 1.31 14.27 -7.46
N ILE A 68 1.53 13.04 -7.00
CA ILE A 68 0.51 11.99 -6.94
C ILE A 68 -0.37 12.12 -5.69
N ASP A 69 0.19 12.42 -4.50
CA ASP A 69 -0.57 12.45 -3.23
C ASP A 69 -1.84 13.30 -3.28
N PRO A 70 -1.85 14.52 -3.86
CA PRO A 70 -3.06 15.34 -3.87
C PRO A 70 -4.19 14.79 -4.74
N VAL A 71 -3.88 13.97 -5.75
CA VAL A 71 -4.83 13.53 -6.79
C VAL A 71 -5.12 12.03 -6.74
N ALA A 72 -4.33 11.25 -5.99
CA ALA A 72 -4.44 9.80 -5.93
C ALA A 72 -5.73 9.34 -5.24
N PRO A 73 -6.60 8.59 -5.92
CA PRO A 73 -7.70 7.89 -5.29
C PRO A 73 -7.19 6.92 -4.22
N ARG A 74 -7.72 6.99 -2.99
CA ARG A 74 -7.34 6.04 -1.93
C ARG A 74 -8.38 4.93 -1.85
N TYR A 75 -7.95 3.71 -2.09
CA TYR A 75 -8.76 2.50 -1.88
C TYR A 75 -8.12 1.62 -0.81
N THR A 76 -8.89 0.65 -0.30
CA THR A 76 -8.42 -0.31 0.70
C THR A 76 -8.22 -1.66 0.02
N ALA A 77 -7.08 -2.28 0.27
CA ALA A 77 -6.82 -3.69 0.00
C ALA A 77 -6.15 -4.28 1.25
N LEU A 78 -6.48 -5.53 1.59
CA LEU A 78 -5.92 -6.25 2.74
C LEU A 78 -5.28 -7.54 2.25
N ASP A 79 -4.07 -7.86 2.71
CA ASP A 79 -3.36 -9.10 2.37
C ASP A 79 -4.14 -10.35 2.82
N CYS A 80 -4.46 -11.22 1.86
CA CYS A 80 -5.22 -12.45 2.07
C CYS A 80 -4.57 -13.39 3.09
N ALA A 81 -3.23 -13.41 3.17
CA ALA A 81 -2.50 -14.29 4.07
C ALA A 81 -2.56 -13.87 5.55
N SER A 82 -3.08 -12.68 5.84
CA SER A 82 -2.99 -12.04 7.16
C SER A 82 -4.33 -11.55 7.71
N LEU A 83 -5.45 -12.04 7.20
CA LEU A 83 -6.77 -11.51 7.58
C LEU A 83 -7.21 -12.00 8.96
N VAL A 84 -7.68 -11.06 9.78
CA VAL A 84 -8.31 -11.32 11.07
C VAL A 84 -9.77 -10.82 11.02
N PRO A 85 -10.76 -11.68 11.32
CA PRO A 85 -12.15 -11.26 11.43
C PRO A 85 -12.38 -10.44 12.71
N VAL A 86 -13.14 -9.36 12.57
CA VAL A 86 -13.68 -8.54 13.68
C VAL A 86 -15.20 -8.63 13.66
N PHE A 87 -15.78 -9.06 14.76
CA PHE A 87 -17.23 -9.20 14.96
C PHE A 87 -17.78 -8.05 15.81
N ILE A 88 -18.69 -7.28 15.23
CA ILE A 88 -19.39 -6.20 15.89
C ILE A 88 -20.64 -6.74 16.58
N SER A 89 -20.68 -6.65 17.91
CA SER A 89 -21.77 -7.22 18.72
C SER A 89 -23.00 -6.30 18.83
N THR A 90 -22.84 -4.99 18.60
CA THR A 90 -23.98 -4.08 18.45
C THR A 90 -24.73 -4.33 17.14
N PRO A 91 -26.06 -4.10 17.09
CA PRO A 91 -26.80 -4.15 15.84
C PRO A 91 -26.17 -3.23 14.78
N VAL A 92 -25.82 -3.80 13.62
CA VAL A 92 -25.29 -3.07 12.47
C VAL A 92 -26.21 -3.28 11.28
N THR A 93 -26.69 -2.19 10.70
CA THR A 93 -27.37 -2.24 9.40
C THR A 93 -26.34 -2.48 8.30
N VAL A 94 -26.56 -3.49 7.46
CA VAL A 94 -25.72 -3.71 6.29
C VAL A 94 -26.08 -2.67 5.23
N GLU A 95 -25.16 -1.75 4.96
CA GLU A 95 -25.39 -0.62 4.06
C GLU A 95 -24.15 -0.23 3.26
N GLU A 96 -24.38 0.37 2.09
CA GLU A 96 -23.37 1.06 1.29
C GLU A 96 -23.39 2.55 1.64
N VAL A 97 -22.23 3.10 1.97
CA VAL A 97 -22.08 4.51 2.39
C VAL A 97 -21.02 5.19 1.55
N GLN A 98 -21.32 6.41 1.11
CA GLN A 98 -20.37 7.25 0.38
C GLN A 98 -19.42 7.94 1.36
N VAL A 99 -18.12 7.77 1.13
CA VAL A 99 -17.05 8.36 1.94
C VAL A 99 -16.04 9.08 1.06
N PRO A 100 -15.27 10.05 1.59
CA PRO A 100 -14.27 10.75 0.79
C PRO A 100 -13.27 9.78 0.14
N LEU A 101 -13.03 9.96 -1.15
CA LEU A 101 -12.05 9.20 -1.93
C LEU A 101 -10.61 9.55 -1.53
N HIS A 102 -10.41 10.78 -1.05
CA HIS A 102 -9.14 11.31 -0.59
C HIS A 102 -9.39 12.22 0.63
N PRO A 103 -8.48 12.33 1.62
CA PRO A 103 -8.65 13.22 2.78
C PRO A 103 -8.83 14.70 2.42
N LYS A 104 -8.32 15.12 1.26
CA LYS A 104 -8.52 16.47 0.69
C LYS A 104 -9.80 16.59 -0.16
N SER A 105 -10.69 15.58 -0.11
CA SER A 105 -12.04 15.56 -0.71
C SER A 105 -12.12 15.66 -2.24
N VAL A 106 -11.30 14.89 -2.97
CA VAL A 106 -11.28 14.86 -4.45
C VAL A 106 -12.33 13.87 -5.02
N GLY A 107 -13.53 13.87 -4.46
CA GLY A 107 -14.62 12.94 -4.82
C GLY A 107 -14.98 11.95 -3.71
N SER A 108 -15.87 11.00 -4.01
CA SER A 108 -16.35 9.98 -3.08
C SER A 108 -16.16 8.56 -3.63
N LYS A 109 -16.13 7.58 -2.73
CA LYS A 109 -16.21 6.15 -3.03
C LYS A 109 -17.25 5.49 -2.12
N PRO A 110 -17.89 4.41 -2.60
CA PRO A 110 -18.68 3.56 -1.71
C PRO A 110 -17.78 2.71 -0.81
N ILE A 111 -18.23 2.51 0.42
CA ILE A 111 -17.75 1.45 1.32
C ILE A 111 -18.96 0.72 1.90
N TRP A 112 -18.78 -0.55 2.24
CA TRP A 112 -19.80 -1.35 2.91
C TRP A 112 -19.57 -1.37 4.41
N ARG A 113 -20.65 -1.32 5.18
CA ARG A 113 -20.65 -1.57 6.63
C ARG A 113 -21.43 -2.86 6.90
N SER A 114 -20.94 -3.68 7.81
CA SER A 114 -21.59 -4.92 8.25
C SER A 114 -21.14 -5.30 9.66
N ALA A 115 -21.74 -6.32 10.24
CA ALA A 115 -21.34 -6.81 11.55
C ALA A 115 -20.01 -7.62 11.53
N LYS A 116 -19.51 -8.01 10.35
CA LYS A 116 -18.28 -8.81 10.20
C LYS A 116 -17.28 -8.07 9.32
N LEU A 117 -16.15 -7.71 9.90
CA LEU A 117 -15.10 -6.95 9.25
C LEU A 117 -13.83 -7.78 9.14
N LEU A 118 -12.93 -7.37 8.25
CA LEU A 118 -11.61 -7.93 8.09
C LEU A 118 -10.59 -6.82 8.30
N VAL A 119 -9.51 -7.13 9.01
CA VAL A 119 -8.32 -6.29 9.22
C VAL A 119 -7.06 -7.14 9.03
N GLU A 120 -5.91 -6.51 8.83
CA GLU A 120 -4.62 -7.23 8.73
C GLU A 120 -4.07 -7.63 10.11
N GLN A 121 -3.33 -8.74 10.13
CA GLN A 121 -2.71 -9.32 11.32
C GLN A 121 -1.77 -8.32 12.02
N ALA A 122 -1.07 -7.50 11.24
CA ALA A 122 -0.15 -6.50 11.76
C ALA A 122 -0.89 -5.50 12.66
N ASP A 123 -2.01 -4.97 12.19
CA ASP A 123 -2.85 -4.04 12.97
C ASP A 123 -3.56 -4.77 14.12
N ALA A 124 -4.11 -5.96 13.87
CA ALA A 124 -4.83 -6.75 14.88
C ALA A 124 -3.97 -7.11 16.10
N ARG A 125 -2.67 -7.39 15.89
CA ARG A 125 -1.73 -7.73 16.98
C ARG A 125 -1.54 -6.59 17.97
N GLU A 126 -1.62 -5.35 17.52
CA GLU A 126 -1.45 -4.17 18.38
C GLU A 126 -2.71 -3.84 19.20
N MET A 127 -3.87 -4.40 18.83
CA MET A 127 -5.14 -4.17 19.53
C MET A 127 -5.24 -4.97 20.84
N LYS A 128 -5.83 -4.33 21.86
CA LYS A 128 -6.09 -4.92 23.17
C LYS A 128 -7.54 -4.72 23.59
N SER A 129 -8.01 -5.61 24.46
CA SER A 129 -9.32 -5.47 25.10
C SER A 129 -9.39 -4.14 25.85
N GLY A 130 -10.43 -3.36 25.59
CA GLY A 130 -10.64 -2.03 26.14
C GLY A 130 -10.18 -0.88 25.25
N ASP A 131 -9.39 -1.14 24.20
CA ASP A 131 -8.92 -0.11 23.28
C ASP A 131 -10.08 0.49 22.48
N THR A 132 -9.97 1.79 22.18
CA THR A 132 -10.79 2.46 21.18
C THR A 132 -9.96 2.63 19.90
N VAL A 133 -10.40 1.98 18.83
CA VAL A 133 -9.71 2.00 17.53
C VAL A 133 -10.58 2.74 16.51
N THR A 134 -9.98 3.65 15.74
CA THR A 134 -10.65 4.33 14.62
C THR A 134 -10.62 3.43 13.39
N PHE A 135 -11.79 2.94 12.99
CA PHE A 135 -11.97 2.28 11.71
C PHE A 135 -12.14 3.36 10.64
N VAL A 136 -11.16 3.46 9.72
CA VAL A 136 -11.08 4.57 8.75
C VAL A 136 -12.40 4.70 7.98
N ASN A 137 -12.92 5.94 7.92
CA ASN A 137 -14.20 6.29 7.28
C ASN A 137 -15.49 5.66 7.89
N TRP A 138 -15.40 5.05 9.07
CA TRP A 138 -16.58 4.64 9.84
C TRP A 138 -16.67 5.36 11.18
N GLY A 139 -15.62 5.28 12.00
CA GLY A 139 -15.61 5.90 13.33
C GLY A 139 -14.90 5.05 14.37
N ASN A 140 -15.09 5.41 15.63
CA ASN A 140 -14.51 4.71 16.76
C ASN A 140 -15.27 3.42 17.08
N ILE A 141 -14.51 2.36 17.29
CA ILE A 141 -14.99 1.03 17.66
C ILE A 141 -14.20 0.59 18.89
N LYS A 142 -14.91 0.16 19.93
CA LYS A 142 -14.32 -0.30 21.19
C LYS A 142 -14.10 -1.80 21.17
N ILE A 143 -12.84 -2.21 21.32
CA ILE A 143 -12.45 -3.62 21.35
C ILE A 143 -12.90 -4.23 22.68
N SER A 144 -13.71 -5.27 22.61
CA SER A 144 -14.26 -5.98 23.79
C SER A 144 -13.43 -7.17 24.19
N SER A 145 -12.93 -7.93 23.22
CA SER A 145 -11.99 -9.03 23.45
C SER A 145 -11.18 -9.31 22.19
N VAL A 146 -9.99 -9.89 22.39
CA VAL A 146 -9.07 -10.29 21.33
C VAL A 146 -8.65 -11.72 21.62
N GLU A 147 -9.04 -12.65 20.76
CA GLU A 147 -8.66 -14.05 20.87
C GLU A 147 -7.36 -14.32 20.12
N ARG A 148 -6.50 -15.14 20.72
CA ARG A 148 -5.16 -15.42 20.20
C ARG A 148 -4.85 -16.90 20.32
N ASP A 149 -4.26 -17.46 19.27
CA ASP A 149 -3.46 -18.68 19.34
C ASP A 149 -1.97 -18.27 19.34
N LYS A 150 -1.34 -18.36 20.51
CA LYS A 150 0.02 -17.85 20.76
C LYS A 150 0.14 -16.36 20.42
N GLU A 151 0.92 -16.01 19.38
CA GLU A 151 1.13 -14.64 18.90
C GLU A 151 0.19 -14.26 17.75
N THR A 152 -0.64 -15.20 17.28
CA THR A 152 -1.56 -15.01 16.17
C THR A 152 -2.95 -14.71 16.71
N VAL A 153 -3.41 -13.47 16.52
CA VAL A 153 -4.82 -13.10 16.72
C VAL A 153 -5.70 -13.90 15.76
N THR A 154 -6.69 -14.61 16.29
CA THR A 154 -7.61 -15.44 15.50
C THR A 154 -8.92 -14.73 15.21
N GLN A 155 -9.41 -13.93 16.16
CA GLN A 155 -10.62 -13.12 16.01
C GLN A 155 -10.69 -12.00 17.04
N ILE A 156 -11.45 -10.96 16.72
CA ILE A 156 -11.68 -9.80 17.59
C ILE A 156 -13.19 -9.59 17.76
N TYR A 157 -13.63 -9.31 18.98
CA TYR A 157 -14.99 -8.87 19.26
C TYR A 157 -14.99 -7.40 19.66
N ALA A 158 -15.92 -6.64 19.12
CA ALA A 158 -15.98 -5.20 19.36
C ALA A 158 -17.40 -4.64 19.35
N VAL A 159 -17.53 -3.39 19.79
CA VAL A 159 -18.80 -2.67 19.91
C VAL A 159 -18.64 -1.28 19.30
N LEU A 160 -19.66 -0.80 18.58
CA LEU A 160 -19.65 0.54 18.01
C LEU A 160 -19.63 1.62 19.11
N ASP A 161 -18.75 2.61 18.96
CA ASP A 161 -18.67 3.80 19.81
C ASP A 161 -18.68 5.06 18.94
N LEU A 162 -19.67 5.17 18.05
CA LEU A 162 -19.73 6.23 17.03
C LEU A 162 -19.99 7.64 17.63
N ALA A 163 -20.52 7.71 18.85
CA ALA A 163 -20.69 8.96 19.57
C ALA A 163 -19.35 9.58 19.99
N ASN A 164 -18.32 8.74 20.17
CA ASN A 164 -16.98 9.19 20.46
C ASN A 164 -16.28 9.65 19.18
N GLN A 165 -16.12 10.96 19.03
CA GLN A 165 -15.44 11.59 17.90
C GLN A 165 -13.97 11.99 18.20
N ASP A 166 -13.38 11.50 19.30
CA ASP A 166 -11.95 11.69 19.54
C ASP A 166 -11.12 10.69 18.72
N PHE A 167 -10.57 11.17 17.60
CA PHE A 167 -9.71 10.40 16.70
C PHE A 167 -8.22 10.74 16.87
N LYS A 168 -7.84 11.60 17.83
CA LYS A 168 -6.48 12.13 17.91
C LYS A 168 -5.49 11.16 18.54
N LYS A 169 -5.95 10.35 19.49
CA LYS A 169 -5.13 9.43 20.29
C LYS A 169 -5.40 7.95 20.00
N THR A 170 -6.29 7.68 19.05
CA THR A 170 -6.70 6.31 18.71
C THR A 170 -5.87 5.79 17.54
N MET A 171 -5.54 4.51 17.60
CA MET A 171 -5.03 3.75 16.45
C MET A 171 -6.01 3.88 15.28
N LYS A 172 -5.50 4.00 14.05
CA LYS A 172 -6.33 4.01 12.84
C LYS A 172 -6.07 2.73 12.07
N VAL A 173 -7.13 2.01 11.75
CA VAL A 173 -7.05 0.73 11.04
C VAL A 173 -7.79 0.81 9.71
N THR A 174 -7.18 0.24 8.67
CA THR A 174 -7.85 -0.05 7.41
C THR A 174 -8.56 -1.38 7.48
N TRP A 175 -9.79 -1.42 6.97
CA TRP A 175 -10.68 -2.56 7.12
C TRP A 175 -11.54 -2.74 5.87
N ILE A 176 -12.10 -3.94 5.73
CA ILE A 176 -13.11 -4.24 4.70
C ILE A 176 -14.26 -5.00 5.37
N ALA A 177 -15.51 -4.61 5.07
CA ALA A 177 -16.67 -5.39 5.49
C ALA A 177 -16.79 -6.68 4.67
N GLU A 178 -17.06 -7.79 5.34
CA GLU A 178 -17.64 -8.95 4.71
C GLU A 178 -19.17 -8.80 4.78
N ALA A 179 -19.80 -8.64 3.62
CA ALA A 179 -21.25 -8.53 3.50
C ALA A 179 -21.75 -9.47 2.40
N GLU A 180 -22.93 -10.06 2.62
CA GLU A 180 -23.52 -11.05 1.71
C GLU A 180 -24.08 -10.41 0.41
N ALA A 181 -24.07 -9.08 0.31
CA ALA A 181 -24.51 -8.37 -0.89
C ALA A 181 -23.52 -8.60 -2.06
N PRO A 182 -23.99 -8.97 -3.28
CA PRO A 182 -23.10 -9.17 -4.44
C PRO A 182 -22.26 -7.93 -4.80
N SER A 183 -22.78 -6.73 -4.56
CA SER A 183 -22.08 -5.45 -4.75
C SER A 183 -21.01 -5.17 -3.68
N ALA A 184 -20.99 -5.93 -2.58
CA ALA A 184 -19.99 -5.88 -1.53
C ALA A 184 -18.90 -6.94 -1.69
N ALA A 185 -19.00 -7.81 -2.70
CA ALA A 185 -18.05 -8.90 -2.90
C ALA A 185 -16.60 -8.40 -3.01
N LEU A 186 -15.72 -9.02 -2.22
CA LEU A 186 -14.29 -8.78 -2.26
C LEU A 186 -13.73 -9.04 -3.67
N ILE A 187 -12.80 -8.19 -4.10
CA ILE A 187 -12.13 -8.36 -5.39
C ILE A 187 -10.73 -8.92 -5.15
N PRO A 188 -10.31 -9.98 -5.85
CA PRO A 188 -8.91 -10.40 -5.81
C PRO A 188 -8.04 -9.34 -6.46
N VAL A 189 -7.02 -8.89 -5.73
CA VAL A 189 -6.03 -7.91 -6.18
C VAL A 189 -4.66 -8.54 -6.03
N VAL A 190 -3.79 -8.31 -7.01
CA VAL A 190 -2.36 -8.64 -6.89
C VAL A 190 -1.63 -7.33 -6.64
N THR A 191 -0.88 -7.26 -5.53
CA THR A 191 0.04 -6.17 -5.29
C THR A 191 1.46 -6.65 -5.55
N VAL A 192 2.30 -5.75 -6.06
CA VAL A 192 3.68 -6.06 -6.42
C VAL A 192 4.58 -5.00 -5.80
N ASP A 193 5.39 -5.42 -4.85
CA ASP A 193 6.38 -4.59 -4.18
C ASP A 193 7.71 -4.69 -4.92
N TYR A 194 8.31 -3.53 -5.23
CA TYR A 194 9.57 -3.42 -5.96
C TYR A 194 10.66 -2.83 -5.08
N ASP A 195 11.74 -3.58 -4.91
CA ASP A 195 12.95 -3.17 -4.20
C ASP A 195 14.14 -3.02 -5.16
N HIS A 196 15.29 -2.61 -4.63
CA HIS A 196 16.53 -2.46 -5.38
C HIS A 196 17.01 -3.80 -5.92
N ILE A 197 17.34 -3.87 -7.21
CA ILE A 197 17.94 -5.06 -7.86
C ILE A 197 19.32 -5.40 -7.28
N ILE A 198 19.96 -4.44 -6.62
CA ILE A 198 21.26 -4.59 -5.98
C ILE A 198 21.09 -4.28 -4.50
N SER A 199 21.41 -5.23 -3.64
CA SER A 199 21.26 -5.10 -2.18
C SER A 199 22.31 -4.16 -1.55
N LYS A 200 23.45 -3.96 -2.21
CA LYS A 200 24.51 -3.05 -1.77
C LYS A 200 24.36 -1.66 -2.40
N ALA A 201 24.10 -0.65 -1.57
CA ALA A 201 23.89 0.74 -2.01
C ALA A 201 25.08 1.33 -2.79
N ILE A 202 26.31 1.12 -2.28
CA ILE A 202 27.54 1.57 -2.93
C ILE A 202 28.43 0.36 -3.21
N ILE A 203 28.69 0.12 -4.49
CA ILE A 203 29.57 -0.95 -4.95
C ILE A 203 30.98 -0.36 -5.09
N ALA A 204 31.93 -0.88 -4.32
CA ALA A 204 33.32 -0.48 -4.39
C ALA A 204 33.96 -0.97 -5.70
N LYS A 205 35.16 -0.48 -6.03
CA LYS A 205 35.80 -0.77 -7.32
C LYS A 205 36.24 -2.23 -7.42
N GLU A 206 36.57 -2.82 -6.29
CA GLU A 206 37.02 -4.19 -6.06
C GLU A 206 35.87 -5.20 -5.91
N ASP A 207 34.64 -4.73 -5.74
CA ASP A 207 33.47 -5.59 -5.60
C ASP A 207 33.02 -6.17 -6.95
N ASP A 208 32.76 -7.48 -6.99
CA ASP A 208 31.91 -8.04 -8.04
C ASP A 208 30.44 -7.80 -7.67
N TRP A 209 29.80 -6.87 -8.38
CA TRP A 209 28.40 -6.53 -8.17
C TRP A 209 27.43 -7.70 -8.35
N LYS A 210 27.83 -8.76 -9.07
CA LYS A 210 27.00 -9.96 -9.26
C LYS A 210 26.74 -10.70 -7.95
N ASN A 211 27.60 -10.53 -6.96
CA ASN A 211 27.43 -11.10 -5.62
C ASN A 211 26.37 -10.38 -4.78
N TYR A 212 25.87 -9.24 -5.26
CA TYR A 212 24.92 -8.39 -4.54
C TYR A 212 23.58 -8.29 -5.26
N ILE A 213 23.24 -9.27 -6.09
CA ILE A 213 21.92 -9.32 -6.74
C ILE A 213 20.87 -9.60 -5.67
N ASN A 214 19.83 -8.77 -5.65
CA ASN A 214 18.66 -8.96 -4.81
C ASN A 214 17.61 -9.79 -5.58
N TYR A 215 17.53 -11.07 -5.26
CA TYR A 215 16.56 -11.98 -5.85
C TYR A 215 15.14 -11.74 -5.35
N ASP A 216 15.00 -11.10 -4.19
CA ASP A 216 13.71 -10.71 -3.58
C ASP A 216 13.31 -9.28 -3.97
N SER A 217 13.89 -8.74 -5.05
CA SER A 217 13.61 -7.37 -5.50
C SER A 217 12.22 -7.17 -6.11
N VAL A 218 11.46 -8.25 -6.30
CA VAL A 218 10.03 -8.23 -6.66
C VAL A 218 9.33 -9.25 -5.79
N VAL A 219 8.35 -8.80 -5.02
CA VAL A 219 7.49 -9.68 -4.25
C VAL A 219 6.05 -9.39 -4.63
N SER A 220 5.33 -10.42 -5.08
CA SER A 220 3.89 -10.33 -5.32
C SER A 220 3.13 -10.90 -4.12
N SER A 221 2.06 -10.22 -3.75
CA SER A 221 1.14 -10.69 -2.72
C SER A 221 -0.30 -10.61 -3.24
N HIS A 222 -1.14 -11.47 -2.68
CA HIS A 222 -2.56 -11.52 -3.00
C HIS A 222 -3.32 -10.79 -1.92
N SER A 223 -4.19 -9.87 -2.32
CA SER A 223 -4.99 -9.06 -1.41
C SER A 223 -6.45 -9.10 -1.82
N TYR A 224 -7.34 -8.84 -0.86
CA TYR A 224 -8.72 -8.51 -1.15
C TYR A 224 -8.92 -7.02 -1.17
N GLY A 225 -9.48 -6.53 -2.26
CA GLY A 225 -9.86 -5.15 -2.48
C GLY A 225 -11.36 -4.91 -2.30
N VAL A 226 -11.72 -3.64 -2.07
CA VAL A 226 -13.12 -3.19 -2.05
C VAL A 226 -13.72 -3.14 -3.45
N SER A 227 -15.02 -3.44 -3.58
CA SER A 227 -15.73 -3.52 -4.87
C SER A 227 -15.59 -2.28 -5.76
N ALA A 228 -15.42 -1.10 -5.16
CA ALA A 228 -15.15 0.17 -5.86
C ALA A 228 -13.91 0.14 -6.78
N GLN A 229 -12.95 -0.77 -6.54
CA GLN A 229 -11.75 -0.93 -7.37
C GLN A 229 -12.03 -1.61 -8.73
N ARG A 230 -13.21 -2.22 -8.96
CA ARG A 230 -13.58 -2.78 -10.28
C ARG A 230 -13.61 -1.73 -11.38
N LEU A 231 -13.83 -0.45 -11.03
CA LEU A 231 -13.93 0.65 -11.98
C LEU A 231 -12.56 1.21 -12.39
N THR A 232 -11.47 0.68 -11.87
CA THR A 232 -10.11 1.18 -12.10
C THR A 232 -9.26 0.15 -12.84
N THR A 233 -8.93 0.44 -14.10
CA THR A 233 -8.25 -0.48 -15.03
C THR A 233 -6.79 -0.75 -14.68
N SER A 234 -6.18 0.03 -13.79
CA SER A 234 -4.82 -0.16 -13.27
C SER A 234 -4.64 0.70 -12.03
N VAL A 235 -4.93 0.15 -10.84
CA VAL A 235 -4.52 0.80 -9.59
C VAL A 235 -3.12 0.32 -9.32
N MET A 236 -2.13 1.18 -9.57
CA MET A 236 -0.89 1.05 -8.83
C MET A 236 -1.27 1.28 -7.37
N LEU A 237 -1.43 0.19 -6.61
CA LEU A 237 -1.49 0.23 -5.16
C LEU A 237 -0.10 0.64 -4.69
N VAL A 238 0.18 1.93 -4.79
CA VAL A 238 1.30 2.52 -4.10
C VAL A 238 0.92 2.42 -2.63
N ARG A 239 1.51 1.44 -1.92
CA ARG A 239 1.65 1.51 -0.48
C ARG A 239 2.43 2.80 -0.25
N LEU A 240 1.71 3.90 -0.04
CA LEU A 240 2.32 5.19 0.26
C LEU A 240 2.89 5.03 1.66
N PHE A 241 4.17 4.63 1.73
CA PHE A 241 4.99 4.66 2.93
C PHE A 241 4.83 5.99 3.66
#